data_AF-A0A813G6C6-F1
#
_entry.id   AF-A0A813G6C6-F1
#
_cell.length_a   1.000
_cell.length_b   1.000
_cell.length_c   1.000
_cell.angle_alpha   90.00
_cell.angle_beta   90.00
_cell.angle_gamma   90.00
#
_symmetry.space_group_name_H-M   'P 1'
#
loop_
_entity.id
_entity.type
_entity.pdbx_description
1 polymer ?
#
loop_
_entity_poly.entity_id
_entity_poly.type
_entity_poly.pdbx_seq_one_letter_code
_entity_poly.pdbx_strand_id
1 'polypeptide(L)'
;VVPTSPTDLSSSSNGMSLPCYPMSEIPEIDVYFRTNRFAVMENCGVARAWVHRHDTTPDGFEIRYRTRPGTAEDHSDFIPTEGKLIFTKGVTELCIDVEIVDDDAFEDDEEFYIDLLDVQCNEVVGTCTVAIIDDDDPGSLSFVSLEVEVYEDLEDTEVLVEVQRSGGCTGAVGCTYVVESDGACSGVHYE
;
A
#
# COMPACT_ATOMS: atom_id res chain seq x y z
N VAL A 1 -43.86 36.30 52.32
CA VAL A 1 -43.84 36.46 50.85
C VAL A 1 -42.66 37.32 50.50
N VAL A 2 -41.62 36.71 49.94
CA VAL A 2 -40.65 37.17 48.90
C VAL A 2 -39.42 36.26 49.05
N PRO A 3 -39.16 35.34 48.09
CA PRO A 3 -37.91 34.62 47.99
C PRO A 3 -37.05 35.11 46.80
N THR A 4 -35.87 34.49 46.69
CA THR A 4 -35.02 34.28 45.51
C THR A 4 -33.95 35.32 45.14
N SER A 5 -32.71 34.81 45.23
CA SER A 5 -31.47 35.27 44.62
C SER A 5 -31.52 35.21 43.10
N PRO A 6 -30.78 36.07 42.37
CA PRO A 6 -30.72 36.02 40.92
C PRO A 6 -29.80 34.94 40.38
N THR A 7 -30.16 34.54 39.17
CA THR A 7 -29.78 33.42 38.33
C THR A 7 -28.37 33.46 37.73
N ASP A 8 -27.88 32.23 37.59
CA ASP A 8 -26.90 31.65 36.67
C ASP A 8 -26.76 32.35 35.29
N LEU A 9 -25.50 32.48 34.83
CA LEU A 9 -25.11 32.87 33.48
C LEU A 9 -24.07 31.85 32.99
N SER A 10 -24.50 30.82 32.26
CA SER A 10 -23.79 30.35 31.05
C SER A 10 -24.61 29.30 30.29
N SER A 11 -25.10 29.69 29.12
CA SER A 11 -25.28 28.82 27.96
C SER A 11 -24.68 29.61 26.79
N SER A 12 -23.95 29.04 25.85
CA SER A 12 -24.27 27.82 25.13
C SER A 12 -23.08 27.39 24.26
N SER A 13 -22.52 26.22 24.52
CA SER A 13 -21.86 25.42 23.48
C SER A 13 -22.87 24.36 23.04
N ASN A 14 -23.43 24.52 21.84
CA ASN A 14 -24.22 23.47 21.19
C ASN A 14 -23.30 22.31 20.80
N GLY A 15 -22.95 21.47 21.77
CA GLY A 15 -22.52 20.10 21.50
C GLY A 15 -23.77 19.27 21.33
N MET A 16 -24.10 18.92 20.09
CA MET A 16 -25.03 17.82 19.81
C MET A 16 -24.41 16.55 20.37
N SER A 17 -24.69 16.23 21.64
CA SER A 17 -24.43 14.92 22.21
C SER A 17 -25.33 13.94 21.47
N LEU A 18 -24.71 13.05 20.69
CA LEU A 18 -25.41 11.89 20.15
C LEU A 18 -25.99 11.09 21.33
N PRO A 19 -27.24 10.60 21.24
CA PRO A 19 -27.84 9.83 22.32
C PRO A 19 -27.08 8.51 22.53
N CYS A 20 -26.82 8.20 23.81
CA CYS A 20 -26.36 6.88 24.23
C CYS A 20 -27.52 5.89 24.03
N TYR A 21 -27.41 5.00 23.04
CA TYR A 21 -28.33 3.89 22.87
C TYR A 21 -27.92 2.71 23.76
N PRO A 22 -28.87 2.06 24.47
CA PRO A 22 -28.58 0.83 25.21
C PRO A 22 -28.10 -0.26 24.25
N MET A 23 -27.16 -1.10 24.70
CA MET A 23 -26.53 -2.20 23.92
C MET A 23 -27.50 -3.14 23.17
N SER A 24 -28.79 -3.13 23.49
CA SER A 24 -29.83 -3.97 22.86
C SER A 24 -30.51 -3.35 21.64
N GLU A 25 -30.16 -2.11 21.26
CA GLU A 25 -30.78 -1.38 20.14
C GLU A 25 -29.74 -0.72 19.22
N ILE A 26 -28.49 -1.20 19.20
CA ILE A 26 -27.55 -0.75 18.16
C ILE A 26 -28.15 -1.23 16.84
N PRO A 27 -28.62 -0.35 15.93
CA PRO A 27 -29.00 -0.79 14.60
C PRO A 27 -27.79 -1.55 14.06
N GLU A 28 -28.00 -2.73 13.47
CA GLU A 28 -26.93 -3.49 12.82
C GLU A 28 -26.36 -2.63 11.70
N ILE A 29 -25.41 -1.76 12.03
CA ILE A 29 -24.78 -0.85 11.10
C ILE A 29 -23.79 -1.70 10.31
N ASP A 30 -24.28 -2.14 9.16
CA ASP A 30 -23.55 -2.97 8.21
C ASP A 30 -22.64 -2.07 7.36
N VAL A 31 -21.41 -1.90 7.86
CA VAL A 31 -20.33 -1.15 7.20
C VAL A 31 -19.17 -2.07 6.90
N TYR A 32 -18.70 -2.04 5.66
CA TYR A 32 -17.72 -3.00 5.16
C TYR A 32 -16.82 -2.36 4.10
N PHE A 33 -15.61 -2.92 3.95
CA PHE A 33 -14.75 -2.56 2.83
C PHE A 33 -15.32 -3.11 1.52
N ARG A 34 -15.31 -2.29 0.46
CA ARG A 34 -15.66 -2.73 -0.91
C ARG A 34 -14.87 -3.96 -1.34
N THR A 35 -13.62 -4.02 -0.92
CA THR A 35 -12.69 -5.11 -1.15
C THR A 35 -11.88 -5.29 0.12
N ASN A 36 -11.85 -6.50 0.66
CA ASN A 36 -11.14 -6.82 1.91
C ASN A 36 -9.64 -7.05 1.71
N ARG A 37 -9.17 -7.13 0.47
CA ARG A 37 -7.76 -7.24 0.11
C ARG A 37 -7.50 -6.62 -1.26
N PHE A 38 -6.50 -5.76 -1.36
CA PHE A 38 -5.98 -5.28 -2.65
C PHE A 38 -4.47 -5.09 -2.58
N ALA A 39 -3.86 -4.92 -3.75
CA ALA A 39 -2.43 -4.64 -3.88
C ALA A 39 -2.24 -3.28 -4.55
N VAL A 40 -1.16 -2.59 -4.19
CA VAL A 40 -0.70 -1.34 -4.80
C VAL A 40 0.78 -1.46 -5.10
N MET A 41 1.26 -0.74 -6.10
CA MET A 41 2.71 -0.54 -6.28
C MET A 41 3.20 0.40 -5.18
N GLU A 42 4.44 0.22 -4.75
CA GLU A 42 5.13 1.11 -3.82
C GLU A 42 5.12 2.57 -4.31
N ASN A 43 5.46 2.78 -5.59
CA ASN A 43 5.41 4.09 -6.22
C ASN A 43 4.01 4.71 -6.44
N CYS A 44 2.91 4.09 -5.96
CA CYS A 44 1.57 4.61 -6.20
C CYS A 44 1.28 5.91 -5.44
N GLY A 45 2.06 6.19 -4.40
CA GLY A 45 1.95 7.32 -3.48
C GLY A 45 0.75 7.26 -2.53
N VAL A 46 -0.43 6.80 -2.98
CA VAL A 46 -1.62 6.66 -2.12
C VAL A 46 -2.38 5.35 -2.38
N ALA A 47 -2.54 4.55 -1.33
CA ALA A 47 -3.45 3.41 -1.30
C ALA A 47 -4.85 3.87 -0.84
N ARG A 48 -5.87 3.65 -1.68
CA ARG A 48 -7.26 4.06 -1.40
C ARG A 48 -8.17 2.87 -1.14
N ALA A 49 -8.64 2.73 0.11
CA ALA A 49 -9.63 1.74 0.50
C ALA A 49 -11.04 2.34 0.51
N TRP A 50 -11.97 1.71 -0.22
CA TRP A 50 -13.39 2.13 -0.25
C TRP A 50 -14.18 1.42 0.85
N VAL A 51 -14.99 2.19 1.57
CA VAL A 51 -15.87 1.72 2.66
C VAL A 51 -17.32 2.02 2.30
N HIS A 52 -18.15 0.99 2.32
CA HIS A 52 -19.58 1.07 2.02
C HIS A 52 -20.41 0.90 3.28
N ARG A 53 -21.55 1.58 3.30
CA ARG A 53 -22.62 1.43 4.29
C ARG A 53 -23.85 0.86 3.58
N HIS A 54 -24.38 -0.26 4.08
CA HIS A 54 -25.56 -0.90 3.49
C HIS A 54 -26.86 -0.19 3.88
N ASP A 55 -26.97 0.29 5.11
CA ASP A 55 -28.20 0.89 5.61
C ASP A 55 -28.34 2.35 5.17
N THR A 56 -29.43 2.66 4.46
CA THR A 56 -29.76 4.03 4.06
C THR A 56 -30.54 4.77 5.15
N THR A 57 -30.36 4.40 6.43
CA THR A 57 -31.14 5.03 7.50
C THR A 57 -30.86 6.54 7.52
N PRO A 58 -31.86 7.38 7.85
CA PRO A 58 -31.73 8.83 7.69
C PRO A 58 -30.69 9.46 8.62
N ASP A 59 -30.34 8.75 9.68
CA ASP A 59 -29.44 9.21 10.73
C ASP A 59 -28.00 9.01 10.27
N GLY A 60 -27.20 10.06 10.44
CA GLY A 60 -25.78 10.01 10.12
C GLY A 60 -25.08 8.98 10.99
N PHE A 61 -24.09 8.29 10.42
CA PHE A 61 -23.29 7.28 11.12
C PHE A 61 -21.81 7.67 11.09
N GLU A 62 -21.10 7.41 12.18
CA GLU A 62 -19.65 7.63 12.30
C GLU A 62 -18.98 6.29 12.59
N ILE A 63 -17.86 6.03 11.90
CA ILE A 63 -16.96 4.89 12.18
C ILE A 63 -15.53 5.38 12.26
N ARG A 64 -14.73 4.79 13.14
CA ARG A 64 -13.29 5.07 13.20
C ARG A 64 -12.51 4.13 12.31
N TYR A 65 -11.33 4.55 11.90
CA TYR A 65 -10.38 3.67 11.25
C TYR A 65 -8.97 3.94 11.76
N ARG A 66 -8.11 2.94 11.67
CA ARG A 66 -6.66 3.07 11.85
C ARG A 66 -5.92 2.09 10.97
N THR A 67 -4.72 2.46 10.57
CA THR A 67 -3.75 1.51 10.02
C THR A 67 -3.12 0.68 11.13
N ARG A 68 -2.68 -0.53 10.80
CA ARG A 68 -1.93 -1.42 11.68
C ARG A 68 -0.84 -2.11 10.85
N PRO A 69 0.41 -2.12 11.30
CA PRO A 69 1.50 -2.76 10.57
C PRO A 69 1.30 -4.27 10.47
N GLY A 70 1.93 -4.87 9.47
CA GLY A 70 1.95 -6.31 9.20
C GLY A 70 3.38 -6.78 9.01
N THR A 71 3.75 -7.13 7.78
CA THR A 71 5.17 -7.19 7.40
C THR A 71 5.70 -5.81 7.05
N ALA A 72 4.85 -4.98 6.43
CA ALA A 72 5.15 -3.56 6.22
C ALA A 72 5.19 -2.80 7.56
N GLU A 73 6.24 -2.01 7.73
CA GLU A 73 6.62 -1.18 8.85
C GLU A 73 6.11 0.28 8.74
N ASP A 74 5.76 0.82 9.90
CA ASP A 74 5.30 2.21 10.04
C ASP A 74 6.41 3.19 9.62
N HIS A 75 6.09 4.13 8.73
CA HIS A 75 7.00 5.16 8.19
C HIS A 75 8.15 4.66 7.31
N SER A 76 8.33 3.34 7.18
CA SER A 76 9.20 2.74 6.16
C SER A 76 8.44 2.64 4.85
N ASP A 77 7.28 1.97 4.85
CA ASP A 77 6.59 1.59 3.61
C ASP A 77 5.21 2.25 3.51
N PHE A 78 4.64 2.70 4.63
CA PHE A 78 3.43 3.52 4.65
C PHE A 78 3.39 4.50 5.82
N ILE A 79 2.62 5.59 5.67
CA ILE A 79 2.41 6.55 6.76
C ILE A 79 1.23 6.12 7.62
N PRO A 80 1.43 5.83 8.93
CA PRO A 80 0.35 5.43 9.82
C PRO A 80 -0.74 6.49 9.87
N THR A 81 -1.97 6.07 9.59
CA THR A 81 -3.12 6.95 9.44
C THR A 81 -4.28 6.45 10.30
N GLU A 82 -4.85 7.34 11.10
CA GLU A 82 -6.09 7.10 11.85
C GLU A 82 -7.08 8.23 11.67
N GLY A 83 -8.38 7.93 11.79
CA GLY A 83 -9.40 8.93 11.53
C GLY A 83 -10.82 8.42 11.74
N LYS A 84 -11.76 9.19 11.18
CA LYS A 84 -13.20 8.94 11.26
C LYS A 84 -13.82 9.13 9.88
N LEU A 85 -14.72 8.22 9.51
CA LEU A 85 -15.60 8.36 8.36
C LEU A 85 -17.00 8.77 8.85
N ILE A 86 -17.53 9.86 8.31
CA ILE A 86 -18.84 10.39 8.69
C ILE A 86 -19.81 10.22 7.52
N PHE A 87 -20.64 9.19 7.59
CA PHE A 87 -21.70 8.93 6.64
C PHE A 87 -22.89 9.85 6.94
N THR A 88 -22.95 10.99 6.28
CA THR A 88 -24.12 11.88 6.34
C THR A 88 -25.30 11.28 5.57
N LYS A 89 -26.50 11.83 5.76
CA LYS A 89 -27.73 11.35 5.13
C LYS A 89 -27.57 11.21 3.60
N GLY A 90 -27.72 9.99 3.10
CA GLY A 90 -27.64 9.67 1.67
C GLY A 90 -26.23 9.40 1.15
N VAL A 91 -25.19 9.52 1.97
CA VAL A 91 -23.84 9.05 1.65
C VAL A 91 -23.73 7.58 1.99
N THR A 92 -23.42 6.76 1.00
CA THR A 92 -23.33 5.29 1.15
C THR A 92 -21.91 4.77 0.97
N GLU A 93 -20.98 5.60 0.50
CA GLU A 93 -19.59 5.23 0.29
C GLU A 93 -18.67 6.40 0.66
N LEU A 94 -17.55 6.06 1.29
CA LEU A 94 -16.43 6.95 1.59
C LEU A 94 -15.14 6.18 1.35
N CYS A 95 -14.00 6.87 1.34
CA CYS A 95 -12.70 6.23 1.19
C CYS A 95 -11.74 6.63 2.31
N ILE A 96 -10.77 5.77 2.54
CA ILE A 96 -9.61 5.98 3.40
C ILE A 96 -8.40 6.02 2.46
N ASP A 97 -7.66 7.11 2.53
CA ASP A 97 -6.41 7.28 1.80
C ASP A 97 -5.25 7.09 2.79
N VAL A 98 -4.33 6.19 2.46
CA VAL A 98 -3.09 5.94 3.20
C VAL A 98 -1.94 6.26 2.27
N GLU A 99 -1.01 7.10 2.72
CA GLU A 99 0.20 7.43 1.96
C GLU A 99 1.17 6.25 1.99
N ILE A 100 1.64 5.86 0.81
CA ILE A 100 2.65 4.82 0.60
C ILE A 100 3.99 5.53 0.43
N VAL A 101 5.00 5.04 1.14
CA VAL A 101 6.35 5.58 1.06
C VAL A 101 7.06 4.84 -0.07
N ASP A 102 7.76 5.61 -0.90
CA ASP A 102 8.44 5.16 -2.11
C ASP A 102 9.94 5.36 -1.87
N ASP A 103 10.75 4.31 -1.99
CA ASP A 103 12.20 4.41 -1.90
C ASP A 103 12.94 3.79 -3.12
N ASP A 104 14.17 3.31 -2.96
CA ASP A 104 14.98 2.75 -4.06
C ASP A 104 15.57 1.36 -3.65
N ALA A 105 15.13 0.81 -2.52
CA ALA A 105 15.65 -0.42 -1.92
C ALA A 105 14.74 -1.59 -2.29
N PHE A 106 15.32 -2.63 -2.87
CA PHE A 106 14.59 -3.85 -3.17
C PHE A 106 14.16 -4.59 -1.89
N GLU A 107 12.85 -4.75 -1.74
CA GLU A 107 12.18 -5.46 -0.65
C GLU A 107 11.29 -6.62 -1.18
N ASP A 108 10.89 -7.53 -0.29
CA ASP A 108 9.88 -8.55 -0.63
C ASP A 108 8.48 -7.91 -0.63
N ASP A 109 7.48 -8.49 -1.30
CA ASP A 109 6.09 -8.01 -1.19
C ASP A 109 5.62 -7.97 0.29
N GLU A 110 5.17 -6.81 0.75
CA GLU A 110 4.79 -6.59 2.14
C GLU A 110 3.30 -6.25 2.33
N GLU A 111 2.78 -6.44 3.54
CA GLU A 111 1.37 -6.19 3.85
C GLU A 111 1.19 -5.36 5.11
N PHE A 112 0.24 -4.42 5.06
CA PHE A 112 -0.33 -3.75 6.23
C PHE A 112 -1.85 -3.88 6.24
N TYR A 113 -2.48 -3.41 7.33
CA TYR A 113 -3.92 -3.55 7.55
C TYR A 113 -4.59 -2.20 7.81
N ILE A 114 -5.83 -2.06 7.34
CA ILE A 114 -6.72 -0.96 7.73
C ILE A 114 -7.88 -1.57 8.53
N ASP A 115 -7.96 -1.24 9.81
CA ASP A 115 -9.02 -1.70 10.71
C ASP A 115 -10.09 -0.62 10.83
N LEU A 116 -11.36 -1.00 10.64
CA LEU A 116 -12.53 -0.22 11.02
C LEU A 116 -12.89 -0.51 12.48
N LEU A 117 -13.13 0.53 13.26
CA LEU A 117 -13.44 0.42 14.68
C LEU A 117 -14.80 1.00 15.01
N ASP A 118 -15.56 0.27 15.82
CA ASP A 118 -16.79 0.78 16.43
C ASP A 118 -16.47 2.00 17.32
N VAL A 119 -17.28 3.06 17.19
CA VAL A 119 -17.04 4.33 17.90
C VAL A 119 -17.25 4.18 19.41
N GLN A 120 -18.14 3.30 19.85
CA GLN A 120 -18.51 3.11 21.25
C GLN A 120 -17.56 2.16 21.98
N CYS A 121 -17.33 0.98 21.43
CA CYS A 121 -16.54 -0.06 22.09
C CYS A 121 -15.09 -0.17 21.60
N ASN A 122 -14.72 0.54 20.53
CA ASN A 122 -13.37 0.45 19.95
C ASN A 122 -13.00 -0.95 19.43
N GLU A 123 -14.01 -1.80 19.19
CA GLU A 123 -13.83 -3.14 18.65
C GLU A 123 -13.62 -3.07 17.14
N VAL A 124 -12.77 -3.96 16.62
CA VAL A 124 -12.56 -4.07 15.17
C VAL A 124 -13.77 -4.74 14.55
N VAL A 125 -14.47 -4.00 13.69
CA VAL A 125 -15.68 -4.48 13.00
C VAL A 125 -15.42 -4.86 11.54
N GLY A 126 -14.26 -4.50 11.01
CA GLY A 126 -13.82 -4.91 9.68
C GLY A 126 -12.34 -4.63 9.49
N THR A 127 -11.67 -5.44 8.67
CA THR A 127 -10.26 -5.28 8.32
C THR A 127 -10.08 -5.41 6.81
N CYS A 128 -9.26 -4.54 6.23
CA CYS A 128 -8.77 -4.64 4.87
C CYS A 128 -7.27 -4.90 4.90
N THR A 129 -6.80 -5.84 4.11
CA THR A 129 -5.37 -6.07 3.85
C THR A 129 -4.93 -5.27 2.63
N VAL A 130 -3.81 -4.58 2.74
CA VAL A 130 -3.17 -3.87 1.62
C VAL A 130 -1.80 -4.49 1.43
N ALA A 131 -1.54 -5.03 0.23
CA ALA A 131 -0.21 -5.47 -0.16
C ALA A 131 0.51 -4.35 -0.92
N ILE A 132 1.75 -4.07 -0.54
CA ILE A 132 2.67 -3.17 -1.23
C ILE A 132 3.55 -4.07 -2.10
N ILE A 133 3.57 -3.79 -3.40
CA ILE A 133 4.38 -4.50 -4.38
C ILE A 133 5.56 -3.60 -4.72
N ASP A 134 6.74 -4.04 -4.32
CA ASP A 134 8.03 -3.41 -4.60
C ASP A 134 8.23 -3.23 -6.11
N ASP A 135 8.78 -2.09 -6.52
CA ASP A 135 9.19 -1.83 -7.91
C ASP A 135 10.69 -1.59 -8.10
N ASP A 136 11.49 -2.03 -7.13
CA ASP A 136 12.91 -1.77 -7.01
C ASP A 136 13.81 -2.98 -7.30
N ASP A 137 13.26 -4.04 -7.89
CA ASP A 137 14.04 -5.20 -8.35
C ASP A 137 15.19 -4.72 -9.29
N PRO A 138 16.47 -4.95 -8.91
CA PRO A 138 17.61 -4.63 -9.77
C PRO A 138 17.72 -5.59 -10.96
N GLY A 139 16.97 -6.67 -11.00
CA GLY A 139 17.02 -7.69 -12.03
C GLY A 139 18.35 -8.44 -12.06
N SER A 140 18.47 -9.32 -13.05
CA SER A 140 19.60 -10.22 -13.24
C SER A 140 20.18 -10.07 -14.64
N LEU A 141 21.50 -10.12 -14.74
CA LEU A 141 22.21 -10.13 -16.03
C LEU A 141 22.44 -11.57 -16.49
N SER A 142 22.14 -11.85 -17.76
CA SER A 142 22.38 -13.14 -18.40
C SER A 142 22.77 -12.95 -19.86
N PHE A 143 23.42 -13.94 -20.47
CA PHE A 143 23.65 -13.91 -21.91
C PHE A 143 22.35 -14.18 -22.67
N VAL A 144 22.15 -13.47 -23.78
CA VAL A 144 21.00 -13.72 -24.68
C VAL A 144 21.15 -15.09 -25.35
N SER A 145 22.38 -15.48 -25.68
CA SER A 145 22.70 -16.81 -26.22
C SER A 145 23.83 -17.45 -25.41
N LEU A 146 23.70 -18.74 -25.12
CA LEU A 146 24.73 -19.52 -24.43
C LEU A 146 25.84 -19.99 -25.38
N GLU A 147 25.54 -20.05 -26.68
CA GLU A 147 26.48 -20.49 -27.72
C GLU A 147 26.37 -19.54 -28.91
N VAL A 148 27.52 -19.20 -29.49
CA VAL A 148 27.61 -18.42 -30.74
C VAL A 148 28.63 -19.13 -31.62
N GLU A 149 28.19 -19.59 -32.78
CA GLU A 149 29.06 -20.20 -33.78
C GLU A 149 29.59 -19.12 -34.73
N VAL A 150 30.90 -19.13 -34.94
CA VAL A 150 31.60 -18.15 -35.79
C VAL A 150 32.54 -18.91 -36.70
N TYR A 151 32.57 -18.53 -37.97
CA TYR A 151 33.45 -19.15 -38.95
C TYR A 151 34.68 -18.27 -39.17
N GLU A 152 35.87 -18.89 -39.14
CA GLU A 152 37.17 -18.21 -39.24
C GLU A 152 37.52 -17.79 -40.69
N ASP A 153 36.68 -18.09 -41.67
CA ASP A 153 36.94 -17.87 -43.10
C ASP A 153 36.71 -16.42 -43.55
N LEU A 154 36.29 -15.55 -42.64
CA LEU A 154 36.06 -14.13 -42.87
C LEU A 154 37.16 -13.29 -42.19
N GLU A 155 37.81 -12.40 -42.96
CA GLU A 155 38.73 -11.40 -42.38
C GLU A 155 37.93 -10.49 -41.43
N ASP A 156 38.45 -10.32 -40.19
CA ASP A 156 37.97 -9.42 -39.14
C ASP A 156 36.47 -9.55 -38.78
N THR A 157 36.09 -10.70 -38.20
CA THR A 157 34.73 -10.89 -37.65
C THR A 157 34.65 -10.45 -36.19
N GLU A 158 33.83 -9.43 -35.91
CA GLU A 158 33.46 -9.07 -34.55
C GLU A 158 32.28 -9.92 -34.07
N VAL A 159 32.41 -10.52 -32.89
CA VAL A 159 31.35 -11.33 -32.27
C VAL A 159 30.59 -10.46 -31.26
N LEU A 160 29.32 -10.21 -31.54
CA LEU A 160 28.45 -9.53 -30.58
C LEU A 160 27.96 -10.53 -29.53
N VAL A 161 28.51 -10.43 -28.31
CA VAL A 161 28.01 -11.17 -27.15
C VAL A 161 27.01 -10.29 -26.41
N GLU A 162 25.73 -10.55 -26.65
CA GLU A 162 24.66 -9.78 -26.02
C GLU A 162 24.40 -10.25 -24.58
N VAL A 163 24.33 -9.28 -23.67
CA VAL A 163 23.88 -9.48 -22.29
C VAL A 163 22.51 -8.82 -22.14
N GLN A 164 21.56 -9.57 -21.59
CA GLN A 164 20.23 -9.08 -21.25
C GLN A 164 20.09 -8.92 -19.73
N ARG A 165 19.34 -7.90 -19.32
CA ARG A 165 18.85 -7.69 -17.95
C ARG A 165 17.39 -8.13 -17.89
N SER A 166 17.04 -8.97 -16.94
CA SER A 166 15.68 -9.52 -16.78
C SER A 166 15.23 -9.52 -15.32
N GLY A 167 13.92 -9.42 -15.06
CA GLY A 167 13.34 -9.44 -13.71
C GLY A 167 13.17 -8.06 -13.09
N GLY A 168 14.03 -7.11 -13.44
CA GLY A 168 13.99 -5.74 -12.89
C GLY A 168 14.86 -4.76 -13.67
N CYS A 169 14.66 -3.47 -13.45
CA CYS A 169 15.37 -2.39 -14.15
C CYS A 169 15.89 -1.27 -13.23
N THR A 170 15.77 -1.44 -11.92
CA THR A 170 16.05 -0.39 -10.93
C THR A 170 17.54 -0.18 -10.71
N GLY A 171 17.97 1.08 -10.75
CA GLY A 171 19.37 1.44 -10.54
C GLY A 171 20.34 0.93 -11.60
N ALA A 172 21.63 1.18 -11.34
CA ALA A 172 22.73 0.78 -12.21
C ALA A 172 23.26 -0.60 -11.80
N VAL A 173 23.21 -1.55 -12.74
CA VAL A 173 23.85 -2.87 -12.59
C VAL A 173 25.03 -3.00 -13.53
N GLY A 174 26.08 -3.68 -13.08
CA GLY A 174 27.25 -4.00 -13.88
C GLY A 174 27.80 -5.35 -13.50
N CYS A 175 28.44 -6.02 -14.46
CA CYS A 175 29.18 -7.25 -14.22
C CYS A 175 30.60 -7.11 -14.76
N THR A 176 31.52 -7.86 -14.18
CA THR A 176 32.82 -8.11 -14.81
C THR A 176 32.68 -9.33 -15.72
N TYR A 177 33.39 -9.31 -16.84
CA TYR A 177 33.49 -10.45 -17.73
C TYR A 177 34.94 -10.91 -17.83
N VAL A 178 35.11 -12.20 -18.14
CA VAL A 178 36.41 -12.82 -18.41
C VAL A 178 36.24 -13.66 -19.67
N VAL A 179 37.24 -13.64 -20.54
CA VAL A 179 37.31 -14.51 -21.71
C VAL A 179 38.32 -15.60 -21.40
N GLU A 180 37.87 -16.85 -21.39
CA GLU A 180 38.72 -18.01 -21.13
C GLU A 180 39.02 -18.76 -22.42
N SER A 181 40.25 -19.28 -22.51
CA SER A 181 40.68 -20.11 -23.63
C SER A 181 40.26 -21.56 -23.38
N ASP A 182 39.44 -22.13 -24.27
CA ASP A 182 39.16 -23.57 -24.32
C ASP A 182 39.23 -24.05 -25.78
N GLY A 183 40.40 -24.61 -26.16
CA GLY A 183 40.72 -24.94 -27.55
C GLY A 183 41.16 -23.75 -28.41
N ALA A 184 40.51 -22.59 -28.27
CA ALA A 184 40.92 -21.32 -28.88
C ALA A 184 41.86 -20.53 -27.96
N CYS A 185 42.88 -19.88 -28.53
CA CYS A 185 43.90 -19.11 -27.80
C CYS A 185 43.79 -17.60 -28.07
N SER A 186 43.84 -16.78 -27.00
CA SER A 186 43.93 -15.32 -27.09
C SER A 186 45.20 -14.86 -27.82
N GLY A 187 45.09 -13.81 -28.64
CA GLY A 187 46.14 -13.29 -29.51
C GLY A 187 46.47 -14.17 -30.72
N VAL A 188 45.74 -15.28 -30.92
CA VAL A 188 45.86 -16.15 -32.10
C VAL A 188 44.51 -16.33 -32.78
N HIS A 189 43.48 -16.68 -32.01
CA HIS A 189 42.13 -16.96 -32.53
C HIS A 189 41.13 -15.85 -32.15
N TYR A 190 41.38 -15.13 -31.07
CA TYR A 190 40.56 -14.00 -30.63
C TYR A 190 41.43 -12.97 -29.90
N GLU A 191 41.00 -11.72 -29.86
CA GLU A 191 41.59 -10.64 -29.06
C GLU A 191 40.67 -10.22 -27.91
#